data_AF-A0A293MPL6-F1
#
_entry.id   AF-A0A293MPL6-F1
#
_cell.length_a   1.000
_cell.length_b   1.000
_cell.length_c   1.000
_cell.angle_alpha   90.00
_cell.angle_beta   90.00
_cell.angle_gamma   90.00
#
_symmetry.space_group_name_H-M   'P 1'
#
loop_
_entity.id
_entity.type
_entity.pdbx_description
1 polymer ?
#
loop_
_entity_poly.entity_id
_entity_poly.type
_entity_poly.pdbx_seq_one_letter_code
_entity_poly.pdbx_strand_id
1 'polypeptide(L)'
;MTLARALSATRISKLFLFSRTSCKSQIEDTFHIVAFELIGFDEQQQLVFLKNYWKRNNRETDAAKLDSFARRTLSRFHALEKHPITENPLLIKMIAEIDEEQFTAFLLSRPFCIMT
;
A
#
# COMPACT_ATOMS: atom_id res chain seq x y z
N MET A 1 -19.69 28.62 11.78
CA MET A 1 -19.71 27.21 11.33
C MET A 1 -20.80 26.99 10.27
N THR A 2 -20.46 27.14 8.99
CA THR A 2 -21.42 27.08 7.86
C THR A 2 -21.73 25.64 7.42
N LEU A 3 -20.76 24.73 7.57
CA LEU A 3 -20.87 23.33 7.13
C LEU A 3 -21.89 22.52 7.95
N ALA A 4 -21.86 22.64 9.29
CA ALA A 4 -22.79 21.93 10.17
C ALA A 4 -24.26 22.31 9.91
N ARG A 5 -24.54 23.61 9.70
CA ARG A 5 -25.89 24.08 9.31
C ARG A 5 -26.28 23.60 7.91
N ALA A 6 -25.36 23.61 6.94
CA ALA A 6 -25.64 23.11 5.60
C ALA A 6 -26.00 21.61 5.60
N LEU A 7 -25.30 20.81 6.41
CA LEU A 7 -25.57 19.38 6.53
C LEU A 7 -26.92 19.07 7.18
N SER A 8 -27.37 19.87 8.15
CA SER A 8 -28.70 19.68 8.78
C SER A 8 -29.90 19.85 7.83
N ALA A 9 -29.73 20.56 6.71
CA ALA A 9 -30.76 20.70 5.69
C ALA A 9 -30.81 19.51 4.71
N THR A 10 -29.86 18.58 4.80
CA THR A 10 -29.76 17.40 3.94
C THR A 10 -30.40 16.17 4.61
N ARG A 11 -30.92 15.23 3.80
CA ARG A 11 -31.39 13.91 4.30
C ARG A 11 -30.24 12.93 4.58
N ILE A 12 -29.03 13.44 4.84
CA ILE A 12 -27.84 12.60 5.05
C ILE A 12 -27.91 12.00 6.45
N SER A 13 -27.99 10.67 6.53
CA SER A 13 -28.01 9.93 7.78
C SER A 13 -26.61 9.66 8.35
N LYS A 14 -25.58 9.60 7.49
CA LYS A 14 -24.17 9.36 7.87
C LYS A 14 -23.23 10.06 6.89
N LEU A 15 -22.15 10.65 7.42
CA LEU A 15 -21.10 11.31 6.65
C LEU A 15 -19.74 10.73 7.04
N PHE A 16 -18.91 10.38 6.05
CA PHE A 16 -17.52 10.00 6.26
C PHE A 16 -16.61 11.12 5.79
N LEU A 17 -15.69 11.55 6.65
CA LEU A 17 -14.71 12.59 6.36
C LEU A 17 -13.31 11.96 6.39
N PHE A 18 -12.58 12.11 5.29
CA PHE A 18 -11.16 11.74 5.23
C PHE A 18 -10.32 13.01 5.28
N SER A 19 -9.32 13.04 6.14
CA SER A 19 -8.42 14.18 6.33
C SER A 19 -7.02 13.71 6.74
N ARG A 20 -6.08 14.65 6.79
CA ARG A 20 -4.74 14.41 7.35
C ARG A 20 -4.83 14.34 8.87
N THR A 21 -3.92 13.58 9.48
CA THR A 21 -3.83 13.43 10.95
C THR A 21 -3.62 14.76 11.68
N SER A 22 -2.99 15.75 11.03
CA SER A 22 -2.84 17.11 11.55
C SER A 22 -4.16 17.83 11.83
N CYS A 23 -5.27 17.40 11.22
CA CYS A 23 -6.60 17.97 11.43
C CYS A 23 -7.43 17.21 12.47
N LYS A 24 -6.89 16.15 13.08
CA LYS A 24 -7.64 15.23 13.95
C LYS A 24 -8.31 15.96 15.12
N SER A 25 -7.53 16.67 15.93
CA SER A 25 -8.06 17.40 17.10
C SER A 25 -9.15 18.38 16.71
N GLN A 26 -8.91 19.18 15.65
CA GLN A 26 -9.89 20.15 15.16
C GLN A 26 -11.21 19.49 14.76
N ILE A 27 -11.17 18.32 14.11
CA ILE A 27 -12.37 17.58 13.68
C ILE A 27 -13.10 16.98 14.89
N GLU A 28 -12.36 16.33 15.80
CA GLU A 28 -12.91 15.72 17.02
C GLU A 28 -13.57 16.79 17.91
N ASP A 29 -12.91 17.93 18.12
CA ASP A 29 -13.42 19.05 18.92
C ASP A 29 -14.63 19.72 18.27
N THR A 30 -14.62 19.86 16.93
CA THR A 30 -15.70 20.54 16.18
C THR A 30 -16.98 19.73 16.13
N PHE A 31 -16.86 18.42 15.89
CA PHE A 31 -18.01 17.55 15.65
C PHE A 31 -18.36 16.69 16.87
N HIS A 32 -17.58 16.76 17.96
CA HIS A 32 -17.71 15.92 19.14
C HIS A 32 -17.76 14.43 18.79
N ILE A 33 -16.85 14.01 17.90
CA ILE A 33 -16.70 12.63 17.44
C ILE A 33 -15.33 12.07 17.82
N VAL A 34 -15.19 10.76 17.66
CA VAL A 34 -13.88 10.08 17.68
C VAL A 34 -13.45 9.81 16.23
N ALA A 35 -12.27 10.26 15.85
CA ALA A 35 -11.71 10.00 14.53
C ALA A 35 -10.95 8.67 14.53
N PHE A 36 -11.12 7.91 13.45
CA PHE A 36 -10.34 6.71 13.19
C PHE A 36 -9.08 7.07 12.39
N GLU A 37 -7.97 6.44 12.73
CA GLU A 37 -6.70 6.64 12.04
C GLU A 37 -6.41 5.46 11.12
N LEU A 38 -6.11 5.76 9.85
CA LEU A 38 -5.63 4.76 8.91
C LEU A 38 -4.15 4.54 9.19
N ILE A 39 -3.82 3.34 9.66
CA ILE A 39 -2.43 2.91 9.84
C ILE A 39 -1.85 2.40 8.52
N GLY A 40 -0.53 2.49 8.40
CA GLY A 40 0.21 1.92 7.27
C GLY A 40 0.17 0.40 7.26
N PHE A 41 0.59 -0.19 6.15
CA PHE A 41 0.64 -1.62 5.97
C PHE A 41 1.72 -2.27 6.84
N ASP A 42 1.35 -3.33 7.57
CA ASP A 42 2.33 -4.23 8.15
C ASP A 42 3.10 -5.01 7.07
N GLU A 43 4.20 -5.67 7.44
CA GLU A 43 5.05 -6.40 6.49
C GLU A 43 4.29 -7.46 5.68
N GLN A 44 3.34 -8.16 6.30
CA GLN A 44 2.55 -9.18 5.62
C GLN A 44 1.60 -8.55 4.60
N GLN A 45 0.97 -7.44 4.94
CA GLN A 45 0.11 -6.65 4.05
C GLN A 45 0.92 -6.05 2.89
N GLN A 46 2.14 -5.58 3.15
CA GLN A 46 3.08 -5.12 2.12
C GLN A 46 3.40 -6.25 1.12
N LEU A 47 3.74 -7.44 1.61
CA LEU A 47 4.00 -8.61 0.76
C LEU A 47 2.76 -9.00 -0.06
N VAL A 48 1.59 -9.03 0.56
CA VAL A 48 0.33 -9.35 -0.12
C VAL A 48 0.03 -8.31 -1.21
N PHE A 49 0.27 -7.03 -0.94
CA PHE A 49 0.09 -5.95 -1.91
C PHE A 49 0.96 -6.18 -3.15
N LEU A 50 2.26 -6.36 -2.98
CA LEU A 50 3.21 -6.57 -4.09
C LEU A 50 2.83 -7.80 -4.93
N LYS A 51 2.53 -8.92 -4.27
CA LYS A 51 2.11 -10.14 -4.95
C LYS A 51 0.84 -9.91 -5.78
N ASN A 52 -0.14 -9.24 -5.21
CA ASN A 52 -1.39 -8.94 -5.91
C ASN A 52 -1.20 -7.96 -7.07
N TYR A 53 -0.33 -6.97 -6.91
CA TYR A 53 0.01 -6.00 -7.95
C TYR A 53 0.58 -6.72 -9.18
N TRP A 54 1.68 -7.45 -9.02
CA TRP A 54 2.33 -8.11 -10.16
C TRP A 54 1.54 -9.31 -10.70
N LYS A 55 0.79 -10.04 -9.86
CA LYS A 55 -0.11 -11.11 -10.34
C LYS A 55 -1.22 -10.58 -11.25
N ARG A 56 -1.75 -9.38 -10.95
CA ARG A 56 -2.76 -8.74 -11.82
C ARG A 56 -2.18 -8.36 -13.17
N ASN A 57 -0.92 -7.93 -13.19
CA ASN A 57 -0.24 -7.51 -14.42
C ASN A 57 0.32 -8.71 -15.20
N ASN A 58 0.65 -9.83 -14.55
CA ASN A 58 1.23 -11.04 -15.15
C ASN A 58 0.47 -12.30 -14.69
N ARG A 59 -0.52 -12.71 -15.50
CA ARG A 59 -1.51 -13.75 -15.16
C ARG A 59 -0.95 -15.16 -14.95
N GLU A 60 0.21 -15.48 -15.54
CA GLU A 60 0.83 -16.82 -15.49
C GLU A 60 2.16 -16.81 -14.74
N THR A 61 2.16 -16.32 -13.50
CA THR A 61 3.37 -16.30 -12.67
C THR A 61 3.35 -17.44 -11.65
N ASP A 62 4.47 -18.18 -11.54
CA ASP A 62 4.71 -19.12 -10.45
C ASP A 62 4.65 -18.44 -9.07
N ALA A 63 3.84 -18.98 -8.17
CA ALA A 63 3.59 -18.39 -6.86
C ALA A 63 4.86 -18.30 -5.99
N ALA A 64 5.77 -19.28 -6.10
CA ALA A 64 7.02 -19.28 -5.35
C ALA A 64 7.99 -18.21 -5.85
N LYS A 65 8.16 -18.08 -7.17
CA LYS A 65 8.91 -16.97 -7.79
C LYS A 65 8.35 -15.61 -7.38
N LEU A 66 7.02 -15.46 -7.40
CA LEU A 66 6.36 -14.22 -7.02
C LEU A 66 6.60 -13.85 -5.54
N ASP A 67 6.50 -14.82 -4.62
CA ASP A 67 6.78 -14.60 -3.20
C ASP A 67 8.26 -14.26 -2.97
N SER A 68 9.17 -14.98 -3.62
CA SER A 68 10.61 -14.71 -3.56
C SER A 68 10.96 -13.31 -4.06
N PHE A 69 10.37 -12.87 -5.16
CA PHE A 69 10.61 -11.54 -5.71
C PHE A 69 10.07 -10.45 -4.78
N ALA A 70 8.83 -10.59 -4.29
CA ALA A 70 8.22 -9.63 -3.37
C ALA A 70 9.02 -9.45 -2.08
N ARG A 71 9.51 -10.54 -1.48
CA ARG A 71 10.39 -10.48 -0.30
C ARG A 71 11.70 -9.77 -0.62
N ARG A 72 12.33 -10.12 -1.74
CA ARG A 72 13.59 -9.49 -2.17
C ARG A 72 13.43 -7.98 -2.38
N THR A 73 12.35 -7.54 -3.01
CA THR A 73 12.05 -6.12 -3.20
C THR A 73 11.89 -5.42 -1.85
N LEU A 74 11.05 -5.93 -0.94
CA LEU A 74 10.88 -5.31 0.38
C LEU A 74 12.18 -5.24 1.17
N SER A 75 12.93 -6.34 1.26
CA SER A 75 14.20 -6.35 1.98
C SER A 75 15.21 -5.36 1.42
N ARG A 76 15.23 -5.16 0.09
CA ARG A 76 16.11 -4.17 -0.54
C ARG A 76 15.74 -2.74 -0.14
N PHE A 77 14.45 -2.40 -0.12
CA PHE A 77 14.01 -1.05 0.27
C PHE A 77 14.15 -0.81 1.78
N HIS A 78 13.85 -1.81 2.61
CA HIS A 78 14.12 -1.75 4.05
C HIS A 78 15.60 -1.55 4.37
N ALA A 79 16.51 -2.09 3.55
CA ALA A 79 17.95 -1.89 3.75
C ALA A 79 18.45 -0.50 3.31
N LEU A 80 17.74 0.17 2.39
CA LEU A 80 18.13 1.49 1.86
C LEU A 80 17.67 2.64 2.75
N GLU A 81 16.59 2.45 3.50
CA GLU A 81 15.96 3.53 4.27
C GLU A 81 15.91 3.22 5.77
N LYS A 82 16.22 4.22 6.60
CA LYS A 82 16.16 4.12 8.07
C LYS A 82 14.73 4.10 8.62
N HIS A 83 13.73 4.33 7.77
CA HIS A 83 12.33 4.45 8.17
C HIS A 83 11.43 3.61 7.24
N PRO A 84 10.32 3.06 7.75
CA PRO A 84 9.48 2.12 7.03
C PRO A 84 8.56 2.84 6.04
N ILE A 85 9.14 3.38 4.97
CA ILE A 85 8.44 4.13 3.92
C ILE A 85 7.46 3.24 3.13
N THR A 86 7.72 1.93 3.12
CA THR A 86 6.89 0.90 2.49
C THR A 86 5.55 0.65 3.20
N GLU A 87 5.35 1.17 4.41
CA GLU A 87 4.05 1.13 5.09
C GLU A 87 2.99 1.97 4.37
N ASN A 88 3.40 3.00 3.61
CA ASN A 88 2.48 3.81 2.84
C ASN A 88 2.06 3.06 1.55
N PRO A 89 0.76 2.75 1.35
CA PRO A 89 0.27 2.04 0.18
C PRO A 89 0.62 2.70 -1.17
N LEU A 90 0.77 4.03 -1.18
CA LEU A 90 1.18 4.76 -2.39
C LEU A 90 2.65 4.50 -2.72
N LEU A 91 3.52 4.46 -1.72
CA LEU A 91 4.96 4.31 -1.91
C LEU A 91 5.33 2.87 -2.29
N ILE A 92 4.70 1.88 -1.66
CA ILE A 92 4.86 0.48 -2.09
C ILE A 92 4.34 0.23 -3.51
N LYS A 93 3.31 0.96 -3.94
CA LYS A 93 2.86 0.93 -5.34
C LYS A 93 3.92 1.51 -6.29
N MET A 94 4.47 2.68 -5.97
CA MET A 94 5.55 3.27 -6.77
C MET A 94 6.77 2.34 -6.87
N ILE A 95 7.12 1.67 -5.78
CA ILE A 95 8.16 0.63 -5.78
C ILE A 95 7.81 -0.51 -6.73
N ALA A 96 6.58 -1.00 -6.68
CA ALA A 96 6.12 -2.09 -7.54
C ALA A 96 6.16 -1.73 -9.03
N GLU A 97 5.83 -0.48 -9.36
CA GLU A 97 5.92 0.10 -10.71
C GLU A 97 7.38 0.22 -11.18
N ILE A 98 8.29 0.72 -10.33
CA ILE A 98 9.72 0.84 -10.66
C ILE A 98 10.35 -0.53 -10.94
N ASP A 99 9.97 -1.55 -10.18
CA ASP A 99 10.52 -2.91 -10.30
C ASP A 99 9.83 -3.77 -11.37
N GLU A 100 8.85 -3.25 -12.10
CA GLU A 100 8.04 -4.05 -13.03
C GLU A 100 8.87 -4.65 -14.18
N GLU A 101 9.84 -3.91 -14.71
CA GLU A 101 10.77 -4.41 -15.73
C GLU A 101 11.72 -5.49 -15.17
N GLN A 102 12.25 -5.26 -13.95
CA GLN A 102 13.11 -6.24 -13.28
C GLN A 102 12.35 -7.53 -12.95
N PHE A 103 11.08 -7.40 -12.57
CA PHE A 103 10.20 -8.54 -12.34
C PHE A 103 10.00 -9.35 -13.62
N THR A 104 9.71 -8.68 -14.74
CA THR A 104 9.56 -9.34 -16.05
C THR A 104 10.83 -10.08 -16.45
N ALA A 105 12.00 -9.46 -16.29
CA ALA A 105 13.29 -10.10 -16.54
C ALA A 105 13.54 -11.30 -15.61
N PHE A 106 13.17 -11.19 -14.33
CA PHE A 106 13.27 -12.27 -13.35
C PHE A 106 12.39 -13.47 -13.73
N LEU A 107 11.18 -13.25 -14.24
CA LEU A 107 10.32 -14.34 -14.72
C LEU A 107 10.93 -15.09 -15.92
N LEU A 108 11.52 -14.35 -16.86
CA LEU A 108 12.13 -14.88 -18.09
C LEU A 108 13.48 -15.56 -17.87
N SER A 109 14.14 -15.30 -16.74
CA SER A 109 15.36 -16.03 -16.39
C SER A 109 15.06 -17.52 -16.15
N ARG A 110 15.52 -18.36 -17.08
CA ARG A 110 15.47 -19.83 -16.99
C ARG A 110 16.28 -20.31 -15.78
N PRO A 111 15.91 -21.45 -15.14
CA PRO A 111 16.78 -22.05 -14.14
C PRO A 111 18.13 -22.34 -14.80
N PHE A 112 19.21 -21.94 -14.12
CA PHE A 112 20.57 -22.39 -14.43
C PHE A 112 20.54 -23.92 -14.58
N CYS A 113 20.69 -24.41 -15.81
CA CYS A 113 21.12 -25.79 -16.01
C CYS A 113 22.54 -25.88 -15.47
N ILE A 114 22.68 -26.41 -14.26
CA ILE A 114 23.96 -26.93 -13.80
C ILE A 114 24.20 -28.18 -14.65
N MET A 115 24.95 -28.03 -15.74
CA MET A 115 25.58 -29.17 -16.39
C MET A 115 26.65 -29.66 -15.43
N THR A 116 26.37 -30.83 -14.83
CA THR A 116 27.38 -31.69 -14.21
C THR A 116 27.87 -32.68 -15.25
#